data_AF-A0AA35QFK8-F1
#
_entry.id   AF-A0AA35QFK8-F1
#
_cell.length_a   1.000
_cell.length_b   1.000
_cell.length_c   1.000
_cell.angle_alpha   90.00
_cell.angle_beta   90.00
_cell.angle_gamma   90.00
#
_symmetry.space_group_name_H-M   'P 1'
#
loop_
_entity.id
_entity.type
_entity.pdbx_description
1 polymer ?
#
loop_
_entity_poly.entity_id
_entity_poly.type
_entity_poly.pdbx_seq_one_letter_code
_entity_poly.pdbx_strand_id
1 'polypeptide(L)'
;MNARTGFIEVNQRIEKERRRTFLGTASISIQALSPPMIKNPAKESRVLPLRRIFEEEQGYRKEDTKHHIKAAVSSNIFEQALEIAQIPARRLLEDHLPYVELDIPSGEKLECLQGSDRILAAREAFNGSGQRWIVDLFLDDMSKDLKTLFVEEYEYQKVPTDGEFYCKIREHQGFYGQKRPFFERLWLGRLSATWHNRKKNLDSLSKHKKLRSAFDALLVIPALFCGFRLTVIHEVIAMKCDEPNINYLEYILSVWEEICNGDREAMGLVDRHTVELLQGTAPGAFKVDHDELQAHIKAGYIFSNFSQDERDQIWPRICRLSRQRLIPSLFTFFEDRKFLSAAANCIRHLEGIDSDMSSHLKTMYRNDSRENMCPIQVAENTYVNLAFEAATKFDISSRQLWLAAFREFKALPAKAKKKDLVAKSRAEVNAPALFHFASLASRLGFDSKHIQDILRAPTDRIIARHFLLTARRPDRYVYKDIEVLIDKMLDLFGAAEQIASDKILGQGSGEYLKPPLKRYGVPLDKEHERDKETKRKGKIMYPQFL
;
A
#
# COMPACT_ATOMS: atom_id res chain seq x y z
N MET A 1 -32.14 13.78 -15.35
CA MET A 1 -31.70 13.08 -16.58
C MET A 1 -31.22 11.69 -16.22
N ASN A 2 -31.70 10.67 -16.92
CA ASN A 2 -31.36 9.28 -16.61
C ASN A 2 -29.86 9.05 -16.88
N ALA A 3 -29.19 8.37 -15.95
CA ALA A 3 -27.73 8.18 -15.96
C ALA A 3 -27.22 7.60 -17.30
N ARG A 4 -28.01 6.73 -17.93
CA ARG A 4 -27.68 6.08 -19.21
C ARG A 4 -27.76 7.04 -20.39
N THR A 5 -28.75 7.94 -20.40
CA THR A 5 -28.97 8.92 -21.48
C THR A 5 -27.79 9.89 -21.58
N GLY A 6 -27.32 10.42 -20.43
CA GLY A 6 -26.18 11.34 -20.42
C GLY A 6 -24.85 10.71 -20.86
N PHE A 7 -24.63 9.41 -20.63
CA PHE A 7 -23.43 8.73 -21.14
C PHE A 7 -23.45 8.63 -22.67
N ILE A 8 -24.59 8.26 -23.25
CA ILE A 8 -24.74 8.10 -24.70
C ILE A 8 -24.57 9.44 -25.41
N GLU A 9 -25.19 10.50 -24.91
CA GLU A 9 -25.09 11.86 -25.47
C GLU A 9 -23.64 12.36 -25.48
N VAL A 10 -22.92 12.23 -24.35
CA VAL A 10 -21.51 12.65 -24.27
C VAL A 10 -20.64 11.81 -25.21
N ASN A 11 -20.85 10.49 -25.26
CA ASN A 11 -20.11 9.61 -26.16
C ASN A 11 -20.32 10.00 -27.63
N GLN A 12 -21.57 10.21 -28.05
CA GLN A 12 -21.89 10.63 -29.42
C GLN A 12 -21.29 11.98 -29.78
N ARG A 13 -21.32 12.95 -28.84
CA ARG A 13 -20.69 14.26 -29.03
C ARG A 13 -19.19 14.13 -29.26
N ILE A 14 -18.49 13.37 -28.40
CA ILE A 14 -17.03 13.18 -28.50
C ILE A 14 -16.67 12.42 -29.78
N GLU A 15 -17.44 11.39 -30.16
CA GLU A 15 -17.19 10.64 -31.40
C GLU A 15 -17.45 11.49 -32.66
N LYS A 16 -18.47 12.35 -32.66
CA LYS A 16 -18.70 13.30 -33.75
C LYS A 16 -17.54 14.30 -33.86
N GLU A 17 -17.05 14.80 -32.72
CA GLU A 17 -15.90 15.70 -32.66
C GLU A 17 -14.61 15.02 -33.15
N ARG A 18 -14.35 13.78 -32.71
CA ARG A 18 -13.22 12.96 -33.15
C ARG A 18 -13.21 12.78 -34.67
N ARG A 19 -14.36 12.47 -35.28
CA ARG A 19 -14.47 12.32 -36.74
C ARG A 19 -14.29 13.65 -37.48
N ARG A 20 -14.79 14.74 -36.92
CA ARG A 20 -14.65 16.09 -37.51
C ARG A 20 -13.19 16.56 -37.51
N THR A 21 -12.45 16.26 -36.45
CA THR A 21 -11.09 16.74 -36.24
C THR A 21 -10.02 15.86 -36.87
N PHE A 22 -10.35 14.61 -37.23
CA PHE A 22 -9.41 13.69 -37.85
C PHE A 22 -9.03 14.11 -39.28
N LEU A 23 -7.73 14.20 -39.53
CA LEU A 23 -7.16 14.64 -40.81
C LEU A 23 -6.56 13.50 -41.64
N GLY A 24 -6.33 12.34 -41.03
CA GLY A 24 -5.73 11.17 -41.67
C GLY A 24 -4.54 10.61 -40.89
N THR A 25 -3.91 9.57 -41.44
CA THR A 25 -2.75 8.89 -40.86
C THR A 25 -1.54 9.05 -41.77
N ALA A 26 -0.40 9.41 -41.18
CA ALA A 26 0.84 9.68 -41.93
C ALA A 26 2.07 9.13 -41.20
N SER A 27 3.14 8.88 -41.96
CA SER A 27 4.48 8.57 -41.46
C SER A 27 5.26 9.87 -41.25
N ILE A 28 5.56 10.24 -40.00
CA ILE A 28 6.14 11.54 -39.62
C ILE A 28 7.47 11.35 -38.90
N SER A 29 8.46 12.21 -39.20
CA SER A 29 9.74 12.22 -38.50
C SER A 29 9.58 12.32 -36.97
N ILE A 30 10.26 11.44 -36.22
CA ILE A 30 10.24 11.43 -34.74
C ILE A 30 10.75 12.76 -34.16
N GLN A 31 11.61 13.47 -34.89
CA GLN A 31 12.15 14.77 -34.45
C GLN A 31 11.11 15.90 -34.50
N ALA A 32 10.12 15.77 -35.39
CA ALA A 32 8.99 16.71 -35.51
C ALA A 32 7.89 16.46 -34.46
N LEU A 33 8.00 15.40 -33.66
CA LEU A 33 7.03 15.07 -32.61
C LEU A 33 7.44 15.67 -31.27
N SER A 34 6.57 16.45 -30.65
CA SER A 34 6.78 16.96 -29.30
C SER A 34 6.01 16.09 -28.30
N PRO A 35 6.69 15.25 -27.50
CA PRO A 35 6.02 14.55 -26.43
C PRO A 35 5.45 15.59 -25.43
N PRO A 36 4.22 15.42 -24.95
CA PRO A 36 3.62 16.36 -24.00
C PRO A 36 4.48 16.40 -22.74
N MET A 37 4.70 17.61 -22.21
CA MET A 37 5.50 17.84 -20.99
C MET A 37 5.05 16.88 -19.90
N ILE A 38 5.94 15.95 -19.55
CA ILE A 38 5.65 14.89 -18.60
C ILE A 38 5.66 15.52 -17.21
N LYS A 39 4.49 15.94 -16.72
CA LYS A 39 4.33 16.32 -15.30
C LYS A 39 4.32 15.10 -14.36
N ASN A 40 4.44 13.88 -14.88
CA ASN A 40 4.34 12.64 -14.11
C ASN A 40 5.46 11.63 -14.47
N PRO A 41 6.58 11.64 -13.75
CA PRO A 41 7.84 10.99 -14.17
C PRO A 41 7.88 9.48 -13.92
N ALA A 42 6.78 8.91 -13.40
CA ALA A 42 6.50 7.47 -13.45
C ALA A 42 6.56 6.86 -14.88
N LYS A 43 6.66 7.70 -15.93
CA LYS A 43 6.84 7.30 -17.33
C LYS A 43 8.31 7.15 -17.76
N GLU A 44 9.30 7.72 -17.06
CA GLU A 44 10.73 7.56 -17.42
C GLU A 44 11.27 6.15 -17.17
N SER A 45 10.85 5.51 -16.06
CA SER A 45 11.16 4.10 -15.75
C SER A 45 10.72 3.10 -16.84
N ARG A 46 9.83 3.51 -17.76
CA ARG A 46 9.24 2.65 -18.80
C ARG A 46 9.89 2.80 -20.18
N VAL A 47 10.81 3.74 -20.33
CA VAL A 47 11.55 3.96 -21.57
C VAL A 47 12.50 2.78 -21.82
N LEU A 48 13.18 2.29 -20.78
CA LEU A 48 14.18 1.22 -20.90
C LEU A 48 13.62 -0.13 -21.42
N PRO A 49 12.48 -0.67 -20.91
CA PRO A 49 11.90 -1.90 -21.49
C PRO A 49 11.44 -1.72 -22.93
N LEU A 50 10.82 -0.59 -23.27
CA LEU A 50 10.40 -0.29 -24.64
C LEU A 50 11.60 -0.16 -25.57
N ARG A 51 12.68 0.47 -25.10
CA ARG A 51 13.94 0.58 -25.83
C ARG A 51 14.49 -0.80 -26.19
N ARG A 52 14.55 -1.72 -25.23
CA ARG A 52 14.98 -3.11 -25.47
C ARG A 52 14.09 -3.84 -26.46
N ILE A 53 12.76 -3.66 -26.38
CA ILE A 53 11.84 -4.25 -27.36
C ILE A 53 12.15 -3.73 -28.77
N PHE A 54 12.36 -2.42 -28.92
CA PHE A 54 12.68 -1.82 -30.21
C PHE A 54 14.05 -2.24 -30.75
N GLU A 55 15.06 -2.38 -29.88
CA GLU A 55 16.37 -2.92 -30.21
C GLU A 55 16.27 -4.37 -30.73
N GLU A 56 15.51 -5.23 -30.05
CA GLU A 56 15.30 -6.64 -30.42
C GLU A 56 14.43 -6.80 -31.68
N GLU A 57 13.39 -5.98 -31.84
CA GLU A 57 12.54 -6.00 -33.04
C GLU A 57 13.23 -5.35 -34.26
N GLN A 58 14.43 -4.78 -34.10
CA GLN A 58 15.17 -4.04 -35.12
C GLN A 58 14.33 -2.97 -35.85
N GLY A 59 13.38 -2.36 -35.14
CA GLY A 59 12.42 -1.44 -35.72
C GLY A 59 11.16 -1.30 -34.87
N TYR A 60 10.08 -0.84 -35.50
CA TYR A 60 8.78 -0.66 -34.86
C TYR A 60 7.66 -1.14 -35.79
N ARG A 61 6.63 -1.76 -35.20
CA ARG A 61 5.50 -2.36 -35.92
C ARG A 61 4.60 -1.27 -36.52
N LYS A 62 4.82 -0.92 -37.79
CA LYS A 62 4.08 0.11 -38.54
C LYS A 62 2.63 -0.28 -38.88
N GLU A 63 2.33 -1.57 -38.88
CA GLU A 63 1.02 -2.12 -39.25
C GLU A 63 0.01 -2.16 -38.10
N ASP A 64 0.49 -2.13 -36.85
CA ASP A 64 -0.38 -2.26 -35.69
C ASP A 64 -0.86 -0.88 -35.25
N THR A 65 -2.14 -0.60 -35.52
CA THR A 65 -2.81 0.66 -35.16
C THR A 65 -2.73 0.98 -33.67
N LYS A 66 -2.50 -0.02 -32.81
CA LYS A 66 -2.24 0.21 -31.37
C LYS A 66 -0.93 0.94 -31.11
N HIS A 67 0.01 0.91 -32.05
CA HIS A 67 1.29 1.59 -32.01
C HIS A 67 1.25 3.01 -32.57
N HIS A 68 0.16 3.42 -33.22
CA HIS A 68 0.01 4.77 -33.75
C HIS A 68 0.03 5.80 -32.63
N ILE A 69 0.63 6.94 -32.92
CA ILE A 69 0.60 8.12 -32.06
C ILE A 69 -0.51 9.03 -32.54
N LYS A 70 -1.25 9.65 -31.63
CA LYS A 70 -2.20 10.71 -31.99
C LYS A 70 -1.52 12.04 -31.72
N ALA A 71 -1.55 12.96 -32.69
CA ALA A 71 -0.96 14.28 -32.55
C ALA A 71 -1.92 15.38 -33.00
N ALA A 72 -1.82 16.54 -32.35
CA ALA A 72 -2.51 17.75 -32.72
C ALA A 72 -1.67 18.57 -33.72
N VAL A 73 -2.32 19.10 -34.75
CA VAL A 73 -1.72 19.95 -35.79
C VAL A 73 -2.65 21.12 -36.10
N SER A 74 -2.08 22.31 -36.31
CA SER A 74 -2.86 23.48 -36.73
C SER A 74 -3.17 23.41 -38.24
N SER A 75 -4.24 24.06 -38.69
CA SER A 75 -4.60 24.08 -40.13
C SER A 75 -3.46 24.57 -41.02
N ASN A 76 -2.76 25.62 -40.58
CA ASN A 76 -1.65 26.22 -41.33
C ASN A 76 -0.47 25.25 -41.50
N ILE A 77 -0.06 24.56 -40.43
CA ILE A 77 1.03 23.58 -40.49
C ILE A 77 0.63 22.39 -41.37
N PHE A 78 -0.62 21.94 -41.26
CA PHE A 78 -1.13 20.83 -42.05
C PHE A 78 -1.17 21.14 -43.55
N GLU A 79 -1.67 22.32 -43.94
CA GLU A 79 -1.72 22.77 -45.34
C GLU A 79 -0.31 22.88 -45.94
N GLN A 80 0.63 23.49 -45.23
CA GLN A 80 2.03 23.57 -45.67
C GLN A 80 2.67 22.19 -45.83
N ALA A 81 2.41 21.26 -44.92
CA ALA A 81 2.94 19.90 -45.01
C ALA A 81 2.40 19.15 -46.25
N LEU A 82 1.12 19.36 -46.60
CA LEU A 82 0.53 18.80 -47.82
C LEU A 82 1.13 19.39 -49.10
N GLU A 83 1.41 20.70 -49.10
CA GLU A 83 2.07 21.38 -50.22
C GLU A 83 3.50 20.86 -50.44
N ILE A 84 4.28 20.71 -49.36
CA ILE A 84 5.63 20.14 -49.41
C ILE A 84 5.60 18.72 -49.98
N ALA A 85 4.66 17.89 -49.53
CA ALA A 85 4.50 16.52 -49.99
C ALA A 85 3.84 16.41 -51.39
N GLN A 86 3.28 17.50 -51.93
CA GLN A 86 2.53 17.54 -53.20
C GLN A 86 1.38 16.51 -53.28
N ILE A 87 0.69 16.28 -52.16
CA ILE A 87 -0.42 15.32 -52.07
C ILE A 87 -1.73 16.00 -51.70
N PRO A 88 -2.89 15.52 -52.20
CA PRO A 88 -4.18 15.97 -51.71
C PRO A 88 -4.51 15.31 -50.36
N ALA A 89 -5.14 16.06 -49.44
CA ALA A 89 -5.48 15.60 -48.09
C ALA A 89 -6.21 14.24 -48.04
N ARG A 90 -7.05 13.95 -49.05
CA ARG A 90 -7.78 12.66 -49.15
C ARG A 90 -6.86 11.44 -49.11
N ARG A 91 -5.61 11.55 -49.54
CA ARG A 91 -4.62 10.46 -49.51
C ARG A 91 -4.30 10.01 -48.09
N LEU A 92 -4.31 10.92 -47.11
CA LEU A 92 -4.04 10.58 -45.72
C LEU A 92 -5.22 9.84 -45.06
N LEU A 93 -6.41 9.90 -45.66
CA LEU A 93 -7.60 9.18 -45.19
C LEU A 93 -7.67 7.75 -45.72
N GLU A 94 -6.81 7.38 -46.67
CA GLU A 94 -6.72 6.03 -47.23
C GLU A 94 -5.93 5.14 -46.24
N ASP A 95 -6.57 4.11 -45.69
CA ASP A 95 -5.91 3.13 -44.81
C ASP A 95 -5.17 2.07 -45.64
N HIS A 96 -4.08 2.50 -46.28
CA HIS A 96 -3.23 1.64 -47.10
C HIS A 96 -1.77 1.68 -46.61
N LEU A 97 -1.12 0.51 -46.55
CA LEU A 97 0.31 0.42 -46.27
C LEU A 97 1.11 0.45 -47.59
N PRO A 98 2.28 1.13 -47.64
CA PRO A 98 2.85 1.98 -46.59
C PRO A 98 2.09 3.31 -46.45
N TYR A 99 2.01 3.83 -45.22
CA TYR A 99 1.45 5.16 -44.95
C TYR A 99 2.31 6.26 -45.61
N VAL A 100 1.64 7.32 -46.07
CA VAL A 100 2.28 8.43 -46.77
C VAL A 100 3.28 9.14 -45.85
N GLU A 101 4.49 9.41 -46.35
CA GLU A 101 5.49 10.20 -45.64
C GLU A 101 5.12 11.68 -45.71
N LEU A 102 4.87 12.28 -44.54
CA LEU A 102 4.51 13.68 -44.42
C LEU A 102 5.56 14.43 -43.61
N ASP A 103 6.28 15.36 -44.26
CA ASP A 103 7.30 16.18 -43.61
C ASP A 103 6.70 17.47 -43.06
N ILE A 104 6.98 17.72 -41.79
CA ILE A 104 6.53 18.91 -41.08
C ILE A 104 7.50 20.07 -41.41
N PRO A 105 6.99 21.29 -41.65
CA PRO A 105 7.81 22.46 -41.92
C PRO A 105 8.96 22.64 -40.92
N SER A 106 10.11 23.08 -41.41
CA SER A 106 11.33 23.22 -40.60
C SER A 106 11.11 24.20 -39.44
N GLY A 107 11.39 23.76 -38.22
CA GLY A 107 11.23 24.55 -36.99
C GLY A 107 9.93 24.29 -36.22
N GLU A 108 8.94 23.66 -36.86
CA GLU A 108 7.66 23.33 -36.23
C GLU A 108 7.68 21.94 -35.58
N LYS A 109 6.86 21.74 -34.54
CA LYS A 109 6.68 20.45 -33.88
C LYS A 109 5.22 20.18 -33.57
N LEU A 110 4.79 18.94 -33.76
CA LEU A 110 3.44 18.48 -33.46
C LEU A 110 3.29 18.11 -31.99
N GLU A 111 2.24 18.59 -31.34
CA GLU A 111 1.92 18.19 -29.96
C GLU A 111 1.39 16.76 -29.95
N CYS A 112 2.10 15.81 -29.34
CA CYS A 112 1.60 14.45 -29.18
C CYS A 112 0.55 14.39 -28.07
N LEU A 113 -0.56 13.71 -28.33
CA LEU A 113 -1.65 13.51 -27.37
C LEU A 113 -1.49 12.19 -26.61
N GLN A 114 -0.77 11.23 -27.18
CA GLN A 114 -0.47 9.92 -26.57
C GLN A 114 0.92 9.42 -26.95
N GLY A 115 1.39 8.35 -26.29
CA GLY A 115 2.59 7.61 -26.72
C GLY A 115 3.94 8.25 -26.42
N SER A 116 4.02 9.19 -25.47
CA SER A 116 5.28 9.89 -25.11
C SER A 116 6.43 8.94 -24.78
N ASP A 117 6.15 7.87 -24.03
CA ASP A 117 7.11 6.83 -23.64
C ASP A 117 7.65 6.05 -24.85
N ARG A 118 6.82 5.81 -25.87
CA ARG A 118 7.27 5.18 -27.12
C ARG A 118 8.16 6.12 -27.94
N ILE A 119 7.82 7.39 -28.02
CA ILE A 119 8.64 8.41 -28.71
C ILE A 119 10.02 8.50 -28.04
N LEU A 120 10.04 8.61 -26.72
CA LEU A 120 11.29 8.69 -25.96
C LEU A 120 12.12 7.40 -26.11
N ALA A 121 11.49 6.23 -25.99
CA ALA A 121 12.17 4.96 -26.18
C ALA A 121 12.71 4.77 -27.60
N ALA A 122 11.97 5.21 -28.63
CA ALA A 122 12.45 5.16 -30.01
C ALA A 122 13.65 6.09 -30.23
N ARG A 123 13.62 7.31 -29.66
CA ARG A 123 14.75 8.24 -29.73
C ARG A 123 16.01 7.69 -29.09
N GLU A 124 15.89 6.95 -27.99
CA GLU A 124 17.03 6.34 -27.32
C GLU A 124 17.51 5.04 -27.98
N ALA A 125 16.58 4.21 -28.49
CA ALA A 125 16.91 2.92 -29.10
C ALA A 125 17.69 3.10 -30.40
N PHE A 126 17.50 4.23 -31.08
CA PHE A 126 17.99 4.41 -32.44
C PHE A 126 18.65 5.78 -32.63
N ASN A 127 19.97 5.79 -32.82
CA ASN A 127 20.78 7.00 -33.07
C ASN A 127 20.71 7.51 -34.53
N GLY A 128 19.68 7.16 -35.29
CA GLY A 128 19.61 7.42 -36.74
C GLY A 128 18.82 8.67 -37.13
N SER A 129 19.40 9.53 -37.97
CA SER A 129 18.68 10.59 -38.70
C SER A 129 17.85 9.95 -39.82
N GLY A 130 16.52 9.87 -39.65
CA GLY A 130 15.61 9.30 -40.67
C GLY A 130 14.44 8.48 -40.13
N GLN A 131 14.28 8.39 -38.80
CA GLN A 131 13.20 7.60 -38.21
C GLN A 131 11.85 8.30 -38.28
N ARG A 132 10.84 7.55 -38.72
CA ARG A 132 9.46 8.05 -38.89
C ARG A 132 8.44 7.20 -38.15
N TRP A 133 7.58 7.80 -37.35
CA TRP A 133 6.52 7.09 -36.66
C TRP A 133 5.18 7.24 -37.37
N ILE A 134 4.27 6.27 -37.23
CA ILE A 134 2.91 6.38 -37.78
C ILE A 134 2.04 7.20 -36.83
N VAL A 135 1.46 8.28 -37.35
CA VAL A 135 0.75 9.29 -36.59
C VAL A 135 -0.64 9.51 -37.17
N ASP A 136 -1.65 9.38 -36.32
CA ASP A 136 -3.02 9.82 -36.58
C ASP A 136 -3.11 11.32 -36.26
N LEU A 137 -3.40 12.13 -37.27
CA LEU A 137 -3.42 13.59 -37.20
C LEU A 137 -4.81 14.13 -36.85
N PHE A 138 -4.86 15.07 -35.92
CA PHE A 138 -6.07 15.76 -35.51
C PHE A 138 -5.86 17.28 -35.50
N LEU A 139 -6.90 18.04 -35.84
CA LEU A 139 -6.88 19.50 -35.65
C LEU A 139 -6.65 19.87 -34.18
N ASP A 140 -5.96 20.97 -33.92
CA ASP A 140 -5.62 21.43 -32.57
C ASP A 140 -6.80 22.06 -31.78
N ASP A 141 -7.92 22.33 -32.46
CA ASP A 141 -9.18 22.88 -31.92
C ASP A 141 -10.01 21.90 -31.05
N MET A 142 -9.42 20.79 -30.63
CA MET A 142 -10.08 19.75 -29.84
C MET A 142 -10.47 20.23 -28.43
N SER A 143 -11.65 19.78 -27.99
CA SER A 143 -12.12 19.92 -26.63
C SER A 143 -11.22 19.18 -25.63
N LYS A 144 -11.26 19.63 -24.37
CA LYS A 144 -10.56 18.97 -23.26
C LYS A 144 -11.03 17.52 -23.08
N ASP A 145 -12.28 17.22 -23.39
CA ASP A 145 -12.84 15.86 -23.27
C ASP A 145 -12.24 14.94 -24.34
N LEU A 146 -12.12 15.38 -25.59
CA LEU A 146 -11.50 14.56 -26.64
C LEU A 146 -10.00 14.32 -26.36
N LYS A 147 -9.26 15.35 -25.94
CA LYS A 147 -7.85 15.20 -25.51
C LYS A 147 -7.73 14.19 -24.35
N THR A 148 -8.63 14.28 -23.35
CA THR A 148 -8.67 13.34 -22.23
C THR A 148 -8.96 11.92 -22.73
N LEU A 149 -9.93 11.73 -23.64
CA LEU A 149 -10.26 10.42 -24.19
C LEU A 149 -9.06 9.75 -24.85
N PHE A 150 -8.26 10.48 -25.63
CA PHE A 150 -7.06 9.90 -26.25
C PHE A 150 -6.00 9.46 -25.25
N VAL A 151 -5.74 10.29 -24.22
CA VAL A 151 -4.81 9.91 -23.14
C VAL A 151 -5.31 8.65 -22.44
N GLU A 152 -6.60 8.62 -22.11
CA GLU A 152 -7.23 7.49 -21.43
C GLU A 152 -7.19 6.24 -22.31
N GLU A 153 -7.59 6.29 -23.59
CA GLU A 153 -7.54 5.18 -24.56
C GLU A 153 -6.15 4.56 -24.68
N TYR A 154 -5.10 5.38 -24.67
CA TYR A 154 -3.74 4.90 -24.62
C TYR A 154 -3.44 4.16 -23.31
N GLU A 155 -3.88 4.70 -22.18
CA GLU A 155 -3.83 4.01 -20.89
C GLU A 155 -4.71 2.75 -20.88
N TYR A 156 -5.77 2.66 -21.70
CA TYR A 156 -6.61 1.46 -21.89
C TYR A 156 -5.84 0.26 -22.44
N GLN A 157 -4.80 0.50 -23.22
CA GLN A 157 -3.95 -0.56 -23.77
C GLN A 157 -3.12 -1.27 -22.69
N LYS A 158 -2.86 -0.62 -21.54
CA LYS A 158 -1.97 -1.13 -20.47
C LYS A 158 -2.78 -1.60 -19.28
N VAL A 159 -2.54 -2.80 -18.74
CA VAL A 159 -3.25 -3.26 -17.53
C VAL A 159 -2.93 -2.32 -16.34
N PRO A 160 -3.91 -1.57 -15.80
CA PRO A 160 -3.64 -0.64 -14.72
C PRO A 160 -3.47 -1.37 -13.39
N THR A 161 -2.65 -0.78 -12.54
CA THR A 161 -2.53 -1.14 -11.13
C THR A 161 -3.77 -0.73 -10.34
N ASP A 162 -3.96 -1.33 -9.17
CA ASP A 162 -5.04 -0.95 -8.26
C ASP A 162 -5.00 0.54 -7.88
N GLY A 163 -3.78 1.09 -7.71
CA GLY A 163 -3.58 2.50 -7.42
C GLY A 163 -4.02 3.41 -8.57
N GLU A 164 -3.62 3.10 -9.80
CA GLU A 164 -4.04 3.86 -10.99
C GLU A 164 -5.57 3.87 -11.13
N PHE A 165 -6.24 2.73 -10.91
CA PHE A 165 -7.69 2.68 -10.86
C PHE A 165 -8.27 3.62 -9.80
N TYR A 166 -7.75 3.56 -8.57
CA TYR A 166 -8.24 4.40 -7.48
C TYR A 166 -8.06 5.89 -7.80
N CYS A 167 -6.85 6.31 -8.15
CA CYS A 167 -6.53 7.71 -8.45
C CYS A 167 -7.42 8.27 -9.57
N LYS A 168 -7.54 7.57 -10.69
CA LYS A 168 -8.34 8.01 -11.85
C LYS A 168 -9.83 8.08 -11.56
N ILE A 169 -10.36 7.09 -10.83
CA ILE A 169 -11.77 7.11 -10.44
C ILE A 169 -12.04 8.28 -9.48
N ARG A 170 -11.17 8.53 -8.49
CA ARG A 170 -11.33 9.66 -7.57
C ARG A 170 -11.17 11.02 -8.27
N GLU A 171 -10.23 11.14 -9.21
CA GLU A 171 -10.07 12.32 -10.07
C GLU A 171 -11.37 12.63 -10.82
N HIS A 172 -11.93 11.66 -11.55
CA HIS A 172 -13.17 11.85 -12.31
C HIS A 172 -14.41 12.03 -11.41
N GLN A 173 -14.35 11.60 -10.16
CA GLN A 173 -15.36 11.90 -9.12
C GLN A 173 -15.26 13.32 -8.55
N GLY A 174 -14.32 14.13 -9.05
CA GLY A 174 -14.15 15.54 -8.73
C GLY A 174 -13.22 15.81 -7.55
N PHE A 175 -12.33 14.87 -7.19
CA PHE A 175 -11.41 15.08 -6.08
C PHE A 175 -10.47 16.28 -6.32
N TYR A 176 -10.02 16.49 -7.56
CA TYR A 176 -9.19 17.63 -7.96
C TYR A 176 -9.96 18.75 -8.66
N GLY A 177 -11.30 18.74 -8.61
CA GLY A 177 -12.12 19.77 -9.24
C GLY A 177 -13.41 19.24 -9.86
N GLN A 178 -13.62 19.51 -11.15
CA GLN A 178 -14.89 19.23 -11.80
C GLN A 178 -15.12 17.73 -11.96
N LYS A 179 -16.33 17.27 -11.60
CA LYS A 179 -16.77 15.89 -11.83
C LYS A 179 -16.89 15.60 -13.32
N ARG A 180 -16.41 14.43 -13.73
CA ARG A 180 -16.48 13.93 -15.10
C ARG A 180 -17.14 12.54 -15.14
N PRO A 181 -18.47 12.45 -15.02
CA PRO A 181 -19.19 11.18 -14.88
C PRO A 181 -19.02 10.23 -16.07
N PHE A 182 -18.72 10.76 -17.27
CA PHE A 182 -18.44 9.96 -18.46
C PHE A 182 -17.16 9.13 -18.27
N PHE A 183 -16.04 9.77 -17.94
CA PHE A 183 -14.75 9.11 -17.72
C PHE A 183 -14.75 8.24 -16.47
N GLU A 184 -15.45 8.65 -15.40
CA GLU A 184 -15.67 7.81 -14.22
C GLU A 184 -16.26 6.45 -14.62
N ARG A 185 -17.28 6.45 -15.49
CA ARG A 185 -17.91 5.21 -15.95
C ARG A 185 -17.03 4.36 -16.83
N LEU A 186 -16.20 4.98 -17.68
CA LEU A 186 -15.22 4.24 -18.46
C LEU A 186 -14.27 3.49 -17.52
N TRP A 187 -13.72 4.16 -16.50
CA TRP A 187 -12.81 3.55 -15.54
C TRP A 187 -13.48 2.49 -14.66
N LEU A 188 -14.71 2.72 -14.20
CA LEU A 188 -15.50 1.72 -13.47
C LEU A 188 -15.85 0.50 -14.34
N GLY A 189 -16.17 0.71 -15.62
CA GLY A 189 -16.42 -0.35 -16.58
C GLY A 189 -15.17 -1.21 -16.79
N ARG A 190 -14.02 -0.55 -16.96
CA ARG A 190 -12.72 -1.20 -17.05
C ARG A 190 -12.39 -2.05 -15.83
N LEU A 191 -12.52 -1.46 -14.63
CA LEU A 191 -12.28 -2.15 -13.36
C LEU A 191 -13.17 -3.40 -13.22
N SER A 192 -14.44 -3.27 -13.62
CA SER A 192 -15.41 -4.37 -13.61
C SER A 192 -14.99 -5.51 -14.55
N ALA A 193 -14.45 -5.16 -15.72
CA ALA A 193 -13.99 -6.13 -16.72
C ALA A 193 -12.68 -6.81 -16.35
N THR A 194 -11.75 -6.11 -15.68
CA THR A 194 -10.46 -6.69 -15.34
C THR A 194 -10.57 -7.73 -14.21
N TRP A 195 -11.33 -7.43 -13.14
CA TRP A 195 -11.56 -8.38 -12.04
C TRP A 195 -12.89 -8.17 -11.30
N HIS A 196 -13.72 -9.22 -11.28
CA HIS A 196 -15.07 -9.18 -10.71
C HIS A 196 -15.18 -8.69 -9.26
N ASN A 197 -14.20 -8.98 -8.39
CA ASN A 197 -14.27 -8.61 -6.97
C ASN A 197 -13.70 -7.21 -6.65
N ARG A 198 -12.88 -6.62 -7.53
CA ARG A 198 -12.25 -5.31 -7.25
C ARG A 198 -13.27 -4.17 -7.21
N LYS A 199 -14.25 -4.19 -8.11
CA LYS A 199 -15.37 -3.23 -8.06
C LYS A 199 -16.12 -3.31 -6.73
N LYS A 200 -16.46 -4.53 -6.28
CA LYS A 200 -17.13 -4.73 -4.98
C LYS A 200 -16.30 -4.19 -3.83
N ASN A 201 -14.98 -4.39 -3.86
CA ASN A 201 -14.08 -3.86 -2.83
C ASN A 201 -14.01 -2.34 -2.87
N LEU A 202 -13.99 -1.72 -4.06
CA LEU A 202 -14.05 -0.27 -4.21
C LEU A 202 -15.38 0.30 -3.70
N ASP A 203 -16.50 -0.36 -3.99
CA ASP A 203 -17.82 0.03 -3.51
C ASP A 203 -17.90 -0.07 -1.97
N SER A 204 -17.35 -1.14 -1.40
CA SER A 204 -17.23 -1.31 0.06
C SER A 204 -16.38 -0.22 0.70
N LEU A 205 -15.22 0.10 0.11
CA LEU A 205 -14.38 1.22 0.56
C LEU A 205 -15.13 2.55 0.47
N SER A 206 -15.85 2.75 -0.63
CA SER A 206 -16.60 3.98 -0.89
C SER A 206 -17.69 4.23 0.14
N LYS A 207 -18.32 3.16 0.66
CA LYS A 207 -19.29 3.19 1.75
C LYS A 207 -18.62 3.44 3.11
N HIS A 208 -17.38 3.01 3.27
CA HIS A 208 -16.62 3.13 4.51
C HIS A 208 -15.95 4.51 4.67
N LYS A 209 -16.77 5.54 4.95
CA LYS A 209 -16.38 6.96 4.86
C LYS A 209 -15.05 7.32 5.52
N LYS A 210 -14.78 6.85 6.74
CA LYS A 210 -13.55 7.20 7.50
C LYS A 210 -12.28 6.70 6.79
N LEU A 211 -12.24 5.40 6.47
CA LEU A 211 -11.13 4.79 5.73
C LEU A 211 -10.97 5.42 4.34
N ARG A 212 -12.07 5.65 3.62
CA ARG A 212 -12.01 6.33 2.32
C ARG A 212 -11.37 7.71 2.45
N SER A 213 -11.78 8.52 3.43
CA SER A 213 -11.19 9.84 3.66
C SER A 213 -9.69 9.76 3.96
N ALA A 214 -9.26 8.77 4.74
CA ALA A 214 -7.83 8.56 5.04
C ALA A 214 -7.02 8.16 3.79
N PHE A 215 -7.55 7.30 2.91
CA PHE A 215 -6.90 7.02 1.61
C PHE A 215 -6.93 8.23 0.68
N ASP A 216 -8.06 8.94 0.61
CA ASP A 216 -8.22 10.14 -0.21
C ASP A 216 -7.22 11.24 0.21
N ALA A 217 -6.90 11.35 1.51
CA ALA A 217 -5.91 12.30 1.99
C ALA A 217 -4.51 12.08 1.38
N LEU A 218 -4.17 10.83 1.01
CA LEU A 218 -2.90 10.49 0.36
C LEU A 218 -2.84 10.86 -1.12
N LEU A 219 -3.97 11.21 -1.75
CA LEU A 219 -4.02 11.54 -3.18
C LEU A 219 -3.17 12.78 -3.53
N VAL A 220 -2.87 13.65 -2.56
CA VAL A 220 -1.93 14.77 -2.74
C VAL A 220 -0.54 14.31 -3.20
N ILE A 221 -0.16 13.05 -2.94
CA ILE A 221 1.04 12.39 -3.50
C ILE A 221 0.59 11.14 -4.27
N PRO A 222 0.23 11.27 -5.56
CA PRO A 222 -0.26 10.14 -6.35
C PRO A 222 0.70 8.96 -6.41
N ALA A 223 2.02 9.20 -6.31
CA ALA A 223 3.03 8.15 -6.33
C ALA A 223 2.90 7.14 -5.19
N LEU A 224 2.33 7.51 -4.03
CA LEU A 224 2.11 6.58 -2.91
C LEU A 224 1.20 5.42 -3.28
N PHE A 225 0.32 5.61 -4.26
CA PHE A 225 -0.61 4.58 -4.74
C PHE A 225 0.08 3.47 -5.54
N CYS A 226 1.39 3.53 -5.78
CA CYS A 226 2.16 2.41 -6.35
C CYS A 226 2.05 1.13 -5.49
N GLY A 227 1.87 1.27 -4.18
CA GLY A 227 1.68 0.17 -3.22
C GLY A 227 0.21 -0.15 -2.91
N PHE A 228 -0.76 0.50 -3.54
CA PHE A 228 -2.17 0.32 -3.21
C PHE A 228 -2.70 -1.06 -3.66
N ARG A 229 -3.51 -1.71 -2.82
CA ARG A 229 -4.03 -3.07 -3.06
C ARG A 229 -5.53 -3.15 -2.81
N LEU A 230 -6.32 -2.87 -3.85
CA LEU A 230 -7.77 -2.95 -3.82
C LEU A 230 -8.27 -4.37 -3.55
N THR A 231 -7.49 -5.38 -3.93
CA THR A 231 -7.78 -6.80 -3.72
C THR A 231 -7.99 -7.17 -2.25
N VAL A 232 -7.29 -6.53 -1.31
CA VAL A 232 -7.33 -6.87 0.13
C VAL A 232 -8.10 -5.86 0.98
N ILE A 233 -8.74 -4.85 0.38
CA ILE A 233 -9.51 -3.83 1.12
C ILE A 233 -10.66 -4.44 1.92
N HIS A 234 -11.31 -5.47 1.39
CA HIS A 234 -12.35 -6.21 2.11
C HIS A 234 -11.84 -6.80 3.43
N GLU A 235 -10.56 -7.22 3.48
CA GLU A 235 -9.92 -7.69 4.72
C GLU A 235 -9.66 -6.55 5.70
N VAL A 236 -9.20 -5.38 5.21
CA VAL A 236 -8.99 -4.17 6.03
C VAL A 236 -10.29 -3.79 6.74
N ILE A 237 -11.40 -3.74 6.00
CA ILE A 237 -12.72 -3.40 6.53
C ILE A 237 -13.22 -4.50 7.49
N ALA A 238 -13.08 -5.77 7.11
CA ALA A 238 -13.55 -6.90 7.93
C ALA A 238 -12.80 -7.05 9.25
N MET A 239 -11.56 -6.53 9.35
CA MET A 239 -10.82 -6.49 10.60
C MET A 239 -11.50 -5.61 11.67
N LYS A 240 -12.36 -4.65 11.30
CA LYS A 240 -12.99 -3.72 12.25
C LYS A 240 -11.98 -3.07 13.21
N CYS A 241 -10.84 -2.64 12.66
CA CYS A 241 -9.73 -2.01 13.39
C CYS A 241 -9.48 -0.63 12.78
N ASP A 242 -10.49 0.22 12.73
CA ASP A 242 -10.45 1.46 11.95
C ASP A 242 -9.34 2.40 12.43
N GLU A 243 -9.27 2.65 13.74
CA GLU A 243 -8.35 3.63 14.33
C GLU A 243 -6.87 3.28 14.06
N PRO A 244 -6.35 2.07 14.33
CA PRO A 244 -4.98 1.73 13.94
C PRO A 244 -4.73 1.94 12.44
N ASN A 245 -5.64 1.49 11.57
CA ASN A 245 -5.46 1.64 10.12
C ASN A 245 -5.43 3.10 9.69
N ILE A 246 -6.32 3.94 10.22
CA ILE A 246 -6.37 5.37 9.93
C ILE A 246 -5.10 6.06 10.43
N ASN A 247 -4.65 5.77 11.66
CA ASN A 247 -3.42 6.33 12.23
C ASN A 247 -2.18 6.01 11.35
N TYR A 248 -2.10 4.81 10.77
CA TYR A 248 -1.01 4.47 9.85
C TYR A 248 -1.11 5.27 8.55
N LEU A 249 -2.31 5.41 7.97
CA LEU A 249 -2.50 6.20 6.75
C LEU A 249 -2.16 7.68 6.97
N GLU A 250 -2.56 8.24 8.12
CA GLU A 250 -2.18 9.59 8.53
C GLU A 250 -0.67 9.72 8.77
N TYR A 251 -0.04 8.69 9.35
CA TYR A 251 1.41 8.63 9.52
C TYR A 251 2.13 8.63 8.15
N ILE A 252 1.65 7.87 7.16
CA ILE A 252 2.17 7.92 5.79
C ILE A 252 2.14 9.37 5.30
N LEU A 253 0.98 10.04 5.38
CA LEU A 253 0.85 11.42 4.92
C LEU A 253 1.86 12.34 5.61
N SER A 254 1.91 12.28 6.94
CA SER A 254 2.77 13.16 7.75
C SER A 254 4.26 13.03 7.41
N VAL A 255 4.75 11.80 7.16
CA VAL A 255 6.16 11.57 6.83
C VAL A 255 6.49 12.14 5.46
N TRP A 256 5.65 11.90 4.47
CA TRP A 256 5.91 12.39 3.12
C TRP A 256 5.67 13.89 2.97
N GLU A 257 4.74 14.46 3.72
CA GLU A 257 4.57 15.91 3.84
C GLU A 257 5.82 16.57 4.44
N GLU A 258 6.38 16.02 5.51
CA GLU A 258 7.62 16.53 6.12
C GLU A 258 8.83 16.39 5.19
N ILE A 259 8.95 15.29 4.44
CA ILE A 259 9.99 15.10 3.41
C ILE A 259 9.92 16.26 2.40
N CYS A 260 8.71 16.58 1.93
CA CYS A 260 8.44 17.67 0.99
C CYS A 260 8.26 19.05 1.65
N ASN A 261 8.54 19.21 2.95
CA ASN A 261 8.41 20.47 3.70
C ASN A 261 7.01 21.13 3.59
N GLY A 262 5.95 20.32 3.49
CA GLY A 262 4.57 20.80 3.34
C GLY A 262 4.24 21.45 1.99
N ASP A 263 5.17 21.46 1.03
CA ASP A 263 4.92 22.03 -0.29
C ASP A 263 4.10 21.07 -1.16
N ARG A 264 2.89 21.50 -1.53
CA ARG A 264 1.97 20.73 -2.37
C ARG A 264 2.47 20.53 -3.79
N GLU A 265 3.25 21.46 -4.34
CA GLU A 265 3.82 21.30 -5.68
C GLU A 265 4.91 20.23 -5.63
N ALA A 266 5.83 20.32 -4.66
CA ALA A 266 6.83 19.29 -4.39
C ALA A 266 6.20 17.90 -4.16
N MET A 267 5.13 17.80 -3.39
CA MET A 267 4.39 16.54 -3.19
C MET A 267 3.88 15.92 -4.51
N GLY A 268 3.49 16.76 -5.48
CA GLY A 268 3.09 16.32 -6.82
C GLY A 268 4.26 15.87 -7.72
N LEU A 269 5.50 16.27 -7.40
CA LEU A 269 6.72 15.89 -8.13
C LEU A 269 7.30 14.55 -7.67
N VAL A 270 6.88 14.03 -6.52
CA VAL A 270 7.33 12.70 -6.05
C VAL A 270 6.87 11.65 -7.04
N ASP A 271 7.82 10.84 -7.52
CA ASP A 271 7.55 9.75 -8.45
C ASP A 271 7.48 8.38 -7.75
N ARG A 272 7.00 7.39 -8.50
CA ARG A 272 6.87 6.00 -8.05
C ARG A 272 8.19 5.39 -7.61
N HIS A 273 9.27 5.61 -8.37
CA HIS A 273 10.56 4.98 -8.14
C HIS A 273 11.17 5.48 -6.82
N THR A 274 11.03 6.78 -6.54
CA THR A 274 11.36 7.39 -5.24
C THR A 274 10.66 6.68 -4.08
N VAL A 275 9.35 6.44 -4.17
CA VAL A 275 8.59 5.72 -3.13
C VAL A 275 9.09 4.29 -2.95
N GLU A 276 9.31 3.58 -4.06
CA GLU A 276 9.75 2.17 -4.04
C GLU A 276 11.14 1.97 -3.45
N LEU A 277 12.08 2.90 -3.68
CA LEU A 277 13.42 2.85 -3.10
C LEU A 277 13.46 3.25 -1.63
N LEU A 278 12.61 4.21 -1.21
CA LEU A 278 12.61 4.70 0.17
C LEU A 278 11.78 3.83 1.12
N GLN A 279 10.67 3.25 0.66
CA GLN A 279 9.75 2.52 1.55
C GLN A 279 10.44 1.39 2.33
N GLY A 280 10.15 1.28 3.63
CA GLY A 280 10.70 0.22 4.47
C GLY A 280 12.20 0.37 4.79
N THR A 281 12.83 1.47 4.39
CA THR A 281 14.21 1.83 4.78
C THR A 281 14.23 2.73 6.01
N ALA A 282 15.37 2.81 6.68
CA ALA A 282 15.64 3.75 7.76
C ALA A 282 17.08 4.28 7.73
N PRO A 283 17.44 5.13 6.74
CA PRO A 283 18.79 5.68 6.60
C PRO A 283 19.25 6.52 7.81
N GLY A 284 18.34 7.03 8.64
CA GLY A 284 18.68 7.68 9.90
C GLY A 284 19.20 6.75 10.99
N ALA A 285 18.85 5.46 10.92
CA ALA A 285 19.18 4.46 11.93
C ALA A 285 20.18 3.42 11.43
N PHE A 286 20.19 3.12 10.13
CA PHE A 286 21.02 2.07 9.52
C PHE A 286 21.99 2.64 8.50
N LYS A 287 23.29 2.42 8.74
CA LYS A 287 24.36 2.90 7.87
C LYS A 287 24.29 2.33 6.45
N VAL A 288 23.90 1.05 6.31
CA VAL A 288 23.76 0.41 4.99
C VAL A 288 22.75 1.15 4.12
N ASP A 289 21.54 1.38 4.65
CA ASP A 289 20.51 2.17 3.98
C ASP A 289 20.99 3.60 3.68
N HIS A 290 21.69 4.22 4.64
CA HIS A 290 22.22 5.58 4.46
C HIS A 290 23.15 5.65 3.24
N ASP A 291 24.16 4.79 3.19
CA ASP A 291 25.21 4.85 2.17
C ASP A 291 24.65 4.50 0.78
N GLU A 292 23.76 3.50 0.69
CA GLU A 292 23.09 3.12 -0.56
C GLU A 292 22.17 4.22 -1.09
N LEU A 293 21.27 4.75 -0.25
CA LEU A 293 20.30 5.76 -0.67
C LEU A 293 20.95 7.12 -0.93
N GLN A 294 22.02 7.48 -0.19
CA GLN A 294 22.75 8.72 -0.45
C GLN A 294 23.38 8.73 -1.84
N ALA A 295 23.92 7.59 -2.29
CA ALA A 295 24.45 7.46 -3.64
C ALA A 295 23.35 7.65 -4.69
N HIS A 296 22.18 7.06 -4.48
CA HIS A 296 21.03 7.22 -5.39
C HIS A 296 20.48 8.64 -5.45
N ILE A 297 20.45 9.37 -4.32
CA ILE A 297 20.02 10.78 -4.29
C ILE A 297 21.01 11.68 -5.03
N LYS A 298 22.31 11.50 -4.81
CA LYS A 298 23.37 12.26 -5.51
C LYS A 298 23.35 12.01 -7.02
N ALA A 299 23.07 10.77 -7.43
CA ALA A 299 22.95 10.40 -8.83
C ALA A 299 21.61 10.84 -9.47
N GLY A 300 20.65 11.34 -8.68
CA GLY A 300 19.33 11.76 -9.18
C GLY A 300 18.36 10.63 -9.52
N TYR A 301 18.62 9.43 -8.99
CA TYR A 301 17.68 8.31 -9.12
C TYR A 301 16.49 8.41 -8.17
N ILE A 302 16.70 8.99 -6.98
CA ILE A 302 15.65 9.30 -6.01
C ILE A 302 15.37 10.80 -6.09
N PHE A 303 14.09 11.17 -6.14
CA PHE A 303 13.60 12.53 -6.41
C PHE A 303 14.11 13.06 -7.75
N SER A 304 13.97 12.27 -8.83
CA SER A 304 14.49 12.61 -10.16
C SER A 304 13.95 13.94 -10.72
N ASN A 305 12.78 14.37 -10.23
CA ASN A 305 12.06 15.56 -10.71
C ASN A 305 12.37 16.81 -9.91
N PHE A 306 13.32 16.69 -8.99
CA PHE A 306 13.81 17.75 -8.15
C PHE A 306 15.22 18.13 -8.60
N SER A 307 15.50 19.42 -8.50
CA SER A 307 16.84 19.96 -8.68
C SER A 307 17.82 19.34 -7.68
N GLN A 308 19.12 19.44 -7.97
CA GLN A 308 20.15 18.95 -7.06
C GLN A 308 20.08 19.64 -5.69
N ASP A 309 19.83 20.95 -5.67
CA ASP A 309 19.72 21.74 -4.43
C ASP A 309 18.54 21.30 -3.57
N GLU A 310 17.38 21.00 -4.17
CA GLU A 310 16.23 20.47 -3.44
C GLU A 310 16.52 19.08 -2.86
N ARG A 311 17.19 18.21 -3.64
CA ARG A 311 17.60 16.88 -3.18
C ARG A 311 18.53 16.93 -1.98
N ASP A 312 19.49 17.87 -1.98
CA ASP A 312 20.43 18.07 -0.89
C ASP A 312 19.72 18.57 0.39
N GLN A 313 18.62 19.32 0.26
CA GLN A 313 17.78 19.75 1.39
C GLN A 313 16.83 18.66 1.89
N ILE A 314 16.34 17.78 1.01
CA ILE A 314 15.42 16.69 1.35
C ILE A 314 16.15 15.59 2.15
N TRP A 315 17.37 15.23 1.75
CA TRP A 315 18.12 14.13 2.36
C TRP A 315 18.26 14.19 3.90
N PRO A 316 18.66 15.32 4.53
CA PRO A 316 18.74 15.40 5.98
C PRO A 316 17.38 15.21 6.69
N ARG A 317 16.26 15.59 6.05
CA ARG A 317 14.91 15.36 6.60
C ARG A 317 14.58 13.88 6.62
N ILE A 318 14.86 13.16 5.52
CA ILE A 318 14.70 11.71 5.43
C ILE A 318 15.51 11.00 6.53
N CYS A 319 16.78 11.39 6.70
CA CYS A 319 17.62 10.85 7.75
C CYS A 319 17.08 11.16 9.15
N ARG A 320 16.58 12.37 9.40
CA ARG A 320 15.99 12.75 10.69
C ARG A 320 14.75 11.92 11.02
N LEU A 321 13.81 11.84 10.08
CA LEU A 321 12.54 11.13 10.23
C LEU A 321 12.74 9.64 10.48
N SER A 322 13.76 9.07 9.86
CA SER A 322 14.00 7.63 9.89
C SER A 322 14.96 7.15 10.99
N ARG A 323 15.24 7.97 12.01
CA ARG A 323 16.07 7.56 13.16
C ARG A 323 15.39 6.53 14.06
N GLN A 324 14.06 6.54 14.12
CA GLN A 324 13.29 5.70 15.04
C GLN A 324 12.30 4.79 14.33
N ARG A 325 11.94 5.11 13.08
CA ARG A 325 10.88 4.45 12.33
C ARG A 325 11.29 4.29 10.87
N LEU A 326 10.76 3.27 10.20
CA LEU A 326 10.92 3.12 8.75
C LEU A 326 10.16 4.20 7.99
N ILE A 327 10.59 4.49 6.77
CA ILE A 327 9.84 5.32 5.84
C ILE A 327 8.58 4.54 5.42
N PRO A 328 7.37 5.06 5.68
CA PRO A 328 6.11 4.37 5.45
C PRO A 328 5.67 4.48 3.98
N SER A 329 4.90 3.52 3.50
CA SER A 329 4.16 3.63 2.24
C SER A 329 2.88 2.80 2.28
N LEU A 330 2.03 2.91 1.26
CA LEU A 330 0.86 2.02 1.14
C LEU A 330 1.28 0.56 1.05
N PHE A 331 2.44 0.26 0.47
CA PHE A 331 2.97 -1.10 0.45
C PHE A 331 3.28 -1.61 1.87
N THR A 332 4.02 -0.83 2.68
CA THR A 332 4.35 -1.24 4.05
C THR A 332 3.10 -1.34 4.91
N PHE A 333 2.13 -0.44 4.73
CA PHE A 333 0.80 -0.54 5.36
C PHE A 333 0.12 -1.89 5.11
N PHE A 334 0.03 -2.33 3.84
CA PHE A 334 -0.62 -3.61 3.53
C PHE A 334 0.17 -4.83 4.03
N GLU A 335 1.49 -4.73 4.13
CA GLU A 335 2.33 -5.77 4.74
C GLU A 335 2.15 -5.81 6.26
N ASP A 336 2.33 -4.69 6.96
CA ASP A 336 2.21 -4.57 8.41
C ASP A 336 0.79 -4.93 8.89
N ARG A 337 -0.24 -4.62 8.09
CA ARG A 337 -1.63 -5.01 8.37
C ARG A 337 -1.78 -6.50 8.61
N LYS A 338 -0.98 -7.35 7.95
CA LYS A 338 -1.00 -8.81 8.19
C LYS A 338 -0.65 -9.14 9.63
N PHE A 339 0.33 -8.42 10.20
CA PHE A 339 0.72 -8.57 11.59
C PHE A 339 -0.32 -7.96 12.53
N LEU A 340 -0.86 -6.78 12.19
CA LEU A 340 -1.98 -6.17 12.92
C LEU A 340 -3.19 -7.11 12.99
N SER A 341 -3.52 -7.79 11.90
CA SER A 341 -4.62 -8.77 11.85
C SER A 341 -4.39 -9.92 12.82
N ALA A 342 -3.15 -10.43 12.90
CA ALA A 342 -2.78 -11.46 13.86
C ALA A 342 -2.94 -10.97 15.30
N ALA A 343 -2.44 -9.78 15.64
CA ALA A 343 -2.60 -9.18 16.96
C ALA A 343 -4.08 -8.91 17.31
N ALA A 344 -4.88 -8.42 16.35
CA ALA A 344 -6.31 -8.21 16.53
C ALA A 344 -7.04 -9.52 16.85
N ASN A 345 -6.61 -10.64 16.26
CA ASN A 345 -7.16 -11.97 16.61
C ASN A 345 -6.85 -12.37 18.06
N CYS A 346 -5.72 -11.94 18.63
CA CYS A 346 -5.42 -12.13 20.05
C CYS A 346 -6.40 -11.38 20.93
N ILE A 347 -6.62 -10.09 20.64
CA ILE A 347 -7.55 -9.24 21.38
C ILE A 347 -8.98 -9.81 21.31
N ARG A 348 -9.40 -10.36 20.17
CA ARG A 348 -10.71 -11.04 20.02
C ARG A 348 -10.87 -12.31 20.88
N HIS A 349 -9.82 -12.83 21.50
CA HIS A 349 -9.98 -13.86 22.54
C HIS A 349 -10.50 -13.29 23.87
N LEU A 350 -10.35 -12.00 24.12
CA LEU A 350 -10.86 -11.30 25.30
C LEU A 350 -12.31 -10.81 25.14
N GLU A 351 -12.90 -10.99 23.95
CA GLU A 351 -14.18 -10.39 23.57
C GLU A 351 -15.22 -11.40 23.05
N GLY A 352 -16.50 -11.06 23.26
CA GLY A 352 -17.64 -11.61 22.52
C GLY A 352 -17.89 -10.75 21.27
N ILE A 353 -17.78 -11.35 20.09
CA ILE A 353 -17.68 -10.65 18.79
C ILE A 353 -18.97 -9.87 18.48
N ASP A 354 -18.93 -8.54 18.32
CA ASP A 354 -19.84 -7.87 17.35
C ASP A 354 -19.58 -6.41 16.91
N SER A 355 -18.58 -5.68 17.42
CA SER A 355 -18.41 -4.24 17.10
C SER A 355 -17.00 -3.85 16.61
N ASP A 356 -16.79 -2.57 16.32
CA ASP A 356 -15.46 -1.98 16.04
C ASP A 356 -14.53 -2.15 17.25
N MET A 357 -13.29 -2.60 17.01
CA MET A 357 -12.33 -3.00 18.06
C MET A 357 -12.06 -1.87 19.05
N SER A 358 -11.75 -0.67 18.54
CA SER A 358 -11.44 0.48 19.38
C SER A 358 -12.63 0.90 20.22
N SER A 359 -13.82 0.94 19.62
CA SER A 359 -15.06 1.24 20.33
C SER A 359 -15.35 0.21 21.43
N HIS A 360 -15.07 -1.07 21.16
CA HIS A 360 -15.27 -2.14 22.13
C HIS A 360 -14.26 -2.05 23.29
N LEU A 361 -12.98 -1.83 22.99
CA LEU A 361 -11.94 -1.60 24.00
C LEU A 361 -12.29 -0.42 24.91
N LYS A 362 -12.80 0.69 24.35
CA LYS A 362 -13.29 1.84 25.14
C LYS A 362 -14.44 1.47 26.07
N THR A 363 -15.33 0.59 25.63
CA THR A 363 -16.46 0.14 26.44
C THR A 363 -16.03 -0.78 27.59
N MET A 364 -15.00 -1.61 27.37
CA MET A 364 -14.43 -2.47 28.42
C MET A 364 -13.54 -1.70 29.40
N TYR A 365 -13.04 -0.53 29.00
CA TYR A 365 -12.11 0.24 29.81
C TYR A 365 -12.81 0.91 30.99
N ARG A 366 -12.44 0.53 32.21
CA ARG A 366 -12.92 1.15 33.44
C ARG A 366 -11.89 2.16 33.93
N ASN A 367 -12.27 3.43 33.91
CA ASN A 367 -11.46 4.49 34.50
C ASN A 367 -11.72 4.51 36.01
N ASP A 368 -10.89 3.82 36.79
CA ASP A 368 -10.94 4.00 38.24
C ASP A 368 -10.31 5.36 38.57
N SER A 369 -11.17 6.33 38.88
CA SER A 369 -10.82 7.75 39.06
C SER A 369 -10.02 8.04 40.32
N ARG A 370 -9.70 7.01 41.11
CA ARG A 370 -9.05 7.14 42.43
C ARG A 370 -7.52 7.09 42.39
N GLU A 371 -6.91 6.59 41.31
CA GLU A 371 -5.45 6.54 41.17
C GLU A 371 -5.00 7.06 39.80
N ASN A 372 -4.13 8.06 39.76
CA ASN A 372 -3.53 8.58 38.52
C ASN A 372 -2.50 7.64 37.88
N MET A 373 -2.30 6.45 38.47
CA MET A 373 -1.27 5.50 38.09
C MET A 373 -1.79 4.49 37.05
N CYS A 374 -1.00 4.21 36.02
CA CYS A 374 -1.23 3.16 35.05
C CYS A 374 -0.06 2.16 35.08
N PRO A 375 -0.32 0.85 35.16
CA PRO A 375 0.74 -0.14 35.09
C PRO A 375 1.27 -0.28 33.66
N ILE A 376 2.56 0.01 33.47
CA ILE A 376 3.27 -0.18 32.19
C ILE A 376 4.11 -1.44 32.27
N GLN A 377 3.90 -2.35 31.35
CA GLN A 377 4.67 -3.58 31.27
C GLN A 377 6.03 -3.30 30.62
N VAL A 378 7.09 -3.34 31.43
CA VAL A 378 8.47 -3.09 30.98
C VAL A 378 9.23 -4.39 30.68
N ALA A 379 8.76 -5.52 31.22
CA ALA A 379 9.22 -6.87 30.87
C ALA A 379 8.05 -7.86 31.02
N GLU A 380 8.24 -9.13 30.62
CA GLU A 380 7.19 -10.15 30.55
C GLU A 380 6.31 -10.23 31.81
N ASN A 381 6.92 -10.18 33.00
CA ASN A 381 6.21 -10.19 34.27
C ASN A 381 6.50 -8.96 35.15
N THR A 382 7.05 -7.89 34.57
CA THR A 382 7.49 -6.70 35.33
C THR A 382 6.72 -5.47 34.89
N TYR A 383 6.20 -4.74 35.88
CA TYR A 383 5.36 -3.57 35.69
C TYR A 383 5.92 -2.39 36.46
N VAL A 384 5.85 -1.21 35.85
CA VAL A 384 6.13 0.06 36.51
C VAL A 384 4.85 0.88 36.47
N ASN A 385 4.42 1.37 37.63
CA ASN A 385 3.28 2.27 37.72
C ASN A 385 3.76 3.70 37.40
N LEU A 386 3.20 4.30 36.37
CA LEU A 386 3.49 5.68 35.97
C LEU A 386 2.23 6.54 36.04
N ALA A 387 2.38 7.80 36.41
CA ALA A 387 1.27 8.75 36.45
C ALA A 387 0.97 9.27 35.05
N PHE A 388 -0.32 9.23 34.66
CA PHE A 388 -0.79 9.80 33.39
C PHE A 388 -2.07 10.61 33.60
N GLU A 389 -2.27 11.61 32.74
CA GLU A 389 -3.52 12.36 32.69
C GLU A 389 -4.69 11.45 32.32
N ALA A 390 -5.86 11.67 32.93
CA ALA A 390 -7.03 10.82 32.73
C ALA A 390 -7.41 10.63 31.25
N ALA A 391 -7.23 11.66 30.41
CA ALA A 391 -7.51 11.58 28.97
C ALA A 391 -6.57 10.64 28.21
N THR A 392 -5.34 10.42 28.69
CA THR A 392 -4.30 9.61 28.01
C THR A 392 -4.22 8.17 28.50
N LYS A 393 -4.81 7.86 29.66
CA LYS A 393 -4.73 6.53 30.28
C LYS A 393 -5.27 5.42 29.37
N PHE A 394 -6.41 5.65 28.73
CA PHE A 394 -6.98 4.69 27.78
C PHE A 394 -6.02 4.39 26.63
N ASP A 395 -5.43 5.41 26.02
CA ASP A 395 -4.53 5.25 24.87
C ASP A 395 -3.28 4.47 25.26
N ILE A 396 -2.70 4.76 26.43
CA ILE A 396 -1.53 4.04 26.95
C ILE A 396 -1.87 2.58 27.26
N SER A 397 -2.97 2.32 27.98
CA SER A 397 -3.44 0.96 28.25
C SER A 397 -3.74 0.18 26.97
N SER A 398 -4.39 0.82 25.99
CA SER A 398 -4.69 0.23 24.68
C SER A 398 -3.42 -0.15 23.92
N ARG A 399 -2.43 0.75 23.88
CA ARG A 399 -1.12 0.46 23.27
C ARG A 399 -0.42 -0.70 23.97
N GLN A 400 -0.41 -0.75 25.32
CA GLN A 400 0.16 -1.88 26.07
C GLN A 400 -0.51 -3.22 25.71
N LEU A 401 -1.85 -3.23 25.58
CA LEU A 401 -2.59 -4.41 25.16
C LEU A 401 -2.24 -4.86 23.73
N TRP A 402 -2.15 -3.93 22.78
CA TRP A 402 -1.71 -4.21 21.41
C TRP A 402 -0.27 -4.74 21.36
N LEU A 403 0.64 -4.13 22.10
CA LEU A 403 2.04 -4.59 22.18
C LEU A 403 2.12 -6.02 22.73
N ALA A 404 1.30 -6.36 23.72
CA ALA A 404 1.18 -7.73 24.23
C ALA A 404 0.60 -8.68 23.19
N ALA A 405 -0.43 -8.28 22.45
CA ALA A 405 -1.00 -9.06 21.37
C ALA A 405 0.04 -9.35 20.26
N PHE A 406 0.86 -8.37 19.89
CA PHE A 406 1.97 -8.57 18.96
C PHE A 406 3.05 -9.53 19.48
N ARG A 407 3.22 -9.67 20.80
CA ARG A 407 4.14 -10.65 21.40
C ARG A 407 3.55 -12.06 21.45
N GLU A 408 2.24 -12.18 21.66
CA GLU A 408 1.57 -13.47 21.87
C GLU A 408 0.83 -14.00 20.63
N PHE A 409 0.95 -13.37 19.46
CA PHE A 409 0.18 -13.71 18.27
C PHE A 409 0.31 -15.16 17.80
N LYS A 410 1.44 -15.81 18.06
CA LYS A 410 1.63 -17.23 17.76
C LYS A 410 0.96 -18.14 18.78
N ALA A 411 0.97 -17.76 20.06
CA ALA A 411 0.36 -18.52 21.14
C ALA A 411 -1.18 -18.38 21.15
N LEU A 412 -1.68 -17.27 20.59
CA LEU A 412 -3.09 -16.93 20.51
C LEU A 412 -3.56 -16.78 19.05
N PRO A 413 -3.55 -17.86 18.25
CA PRO A 413 -3.99 -17.83 16.85
C PRO A 413 -5.50 -17.57 16.74
N ALA A 414 -5.97 -17.22 15.53
CA ALA A 414 -7.39 -16.93 15.30
C ALA A 414 -8.32 -18.12 15.63
N LYS A 415 -9.47 -17.84 16.26
CA LYS A 415 -10.53 -18.84 16.54
C LYS A 415 -10.98 -19.52 15.23
N ALA A 416 -11.11 -20.85 15.23
CA ALA A 416 -11.55 -21.60 14.07
C ALA A 416 -13.00 -21.25 13.68
N LYS A 417 -13.24 -20.92 12.40
CA LYS A 417 -14.60 -20.80 11.85
C LYS A 417 -15.11 -22.21 11.51
N LYS A 418 -16.31 -22.56 12.00
CA LYS A 418 -16.95 -23.90 11.89
C LYS A 418 -17.10 -24.49 10.46
N LYS A 419 -16.74 -23.77 9.38
CA LYS A 419 -16.99 -24.20 7.97
C LYS A 419 -15.78 -24.73 7.19
N ASP A 420 -14.56 -24.69 7.73
CA ASP A 420 -13.36 -25.18 7.01
C ASP A 420 -12.95 -26.58 7.48
N LEU A 421 -13.59 -27.62 6.94
CA LEU A 421 -13.31 -29.03 7.25
C LEU A 421 -12.03 -29.60 6.58
N VAL A 422 -11.20 -28.77 5.94
CA VAL A 422 -10.07 -29.26 5.10
C VAL A 422 -8.70 -28.71 5.52
N ALA A 423 -8.58 -27.96 6.62
CA ALA A 423 -7.29 -27.37 6.99
C ALA A 423 -6.40 -28.31 7.82
N LYS A 424 -5.22 -28.61 7.28
CA LYS A 424 -4.02 -29.13 7.97
C LYS A 424 -3.90 -28.54 9.38
N SER A 425 -3.52 -29.37 10.36
CA SER A 425 -3.29 -29.07 11.78
C SER A 425 -3.01 -27.58 12.07
N ARG A 426 -4.05 -26.82 12.42
CA ARG A 426 -3.88 -25.42 12.86
C ARG A 426 -3.49 -25.42 14.33
N ALA A 427 -2.59 -24.51 14.72
CA ALA A 427 -2.12 -24.38 16.09
C ALA A 427 -3.28 -24.12 17.05
N GLU A 428 -3.33 -24.86 18.16
CA GLU A 428 -4.31 -24.67 19.22
C GLU A 428 -3.97 -23.44 20.06
N VAL A 429 -4.99 -22.80 20.64
CA VAL A 429 -4.80 -21.67 21.56
C VAL A 429 -4.09 -22.16 22.80
N ASN A 430 -2.96 -21.53 23.15
CA ASN A 430 -2.24 -21.82 24.37
C ASN A 430 -3.01 -21.25 25.57
N ALA A 431 -3.62 -22.12 26.37
CA ALA A 431 -4.42 -21.75 27.53
C ALA A 431 -3.65 -20.88 28.57
N PRO A 432 -2.41 -21.22 28.97
CA PRO A 432 -1.64 -20.34 29.86
C PRO A 432 -1.40 -18.94 29.25
N ALA A 433 -1.05 -18.87 27.96
CA ALA A 433 -0.87 -17.58 27.29
C ALA A 433 -2.15 -16.74 27.28
N LEU A 434 -3.32 -17.39 27.10
CA LEU A 434 -4.62 -16.72 27.14
C LEU A 434 -4.93 -16.16 28.53
N PHE A 435 -4.65 -16.93 29.58
CA PHE A 435 -4.82 -16.48 30.96
C PHE A 435 -3.91 -15.31 31.30
N HIS A 436 -2.63 -15.37 30.94
CA HIS A 436 -1.70 -14.26 31.14
C HIS A 436 -2.12 -13.00 30.37
N PHE A 437 -2.59 -13.17 29.13
CA PHE A 437 -3.09 -12.07 28.31
C PHE A 437 -4.36 -11.43 28.92
N ALA A 438 -5.29 -12.23 29.44
CA ALA A 438 -6.47 -11.75 30.16
C ALA A 438 -6.09 -11.07 31.49
N SER A 439 -5.10 -11.59 32.22
CA SER A 439 -4.61 -11.00 33.46
C SER A 439 -3.99 -9.63 33.20
N LEU A 440 -3.20 -9.50 32.14
CA LEU A 440 -2.67 -8.22 31.69
C LEU A 440 -3.79 -7.24 31.34
N ALA A 441 -4.77 -7.66 30.53
CA ALA A 441 -5.89 -6.80 30.14
C ALA A 441 -6.65 -6.28 31.37
N SER A 442 -6.94 -7.15 32.34
CA SER A 442 -7.59 -6.77 33.60
C SER A 442 -6.76 -5.76 34.40
N ARG A 443 -5.44 -5.97 34.52
CA ARG A 443 -4.53 -5.01 35.19
C ARG A 443 -4.46 -3.66 34.48
N LEU A 444 -4.55 -3.64 33.16
CA LEU A 444 -4.55 -2.41 32.35
C LEU A 444 -5.87 -1.64 32.45
N GLY A 445 -6.89 -2.17 33.14
CA GLY A 445 -8.19 -1.54 33.34
C GLY A 445 -9.29 -2.01 32.37
N PHE A 446 -9.03 -3.04 31.55
CA PHE A 446 -10.06 -3.63 30.69
C PHE A 446 -10.82 -4.71 31.47
N ASP A 447 -12.13 -4.51 31.66
CA ASP A 447 -12.99 -5.49 32.32
C ASP A 447 -14.18 -5.89 31.46
N SER A 448 -14.44 -7.19 31.41
CA SER A 448 -15.61 -7.76 30.76
C SER A 448 -15.96 -9.10 31.43
N LYS A 449 -17.22 -9.53 31.32
CA LYS A 449 -17.63 -10.84 31.82
C LYS A 449 -16.75 -11.96 31.24
N HIS A 450 -16.38 -11.86 29.96
CA HIS A 450 -15.54 -12.87 29.31
C HIS A 450 -14.12 -12.89 29.86
N ILE A 451 -13.50 -11.73 30.12
CA ILE A 451 -12.20 -11.62 30.80
C ILE A 451 -12.30 -12.28 32.18
N GLN A 452 -13.35 -11.98 32.95
CA GLN A 452 -13.55 -12.59 34.26
C GLN A 452 -13.77 -14.11 34.18
N ASP A 453 -14.49 -14.61 33.17
CA ASP A 453 -14.68 -16.05 32.95
C ASP A 453 -13.35 -16.75 32.62
N ILE A 454 -12.48 -16.12 31.81
CA ILE A 454 -11.12 -16.63 31.53
C ILE A 454 -10.28 -16.66 32.81
N LEU A 455 -10.33 -15.60 33.63
CA LEU A 455 -9.57 -15.50 34.87
C LEU A 455 -10.07 -16.45 35.97
N ARG A 456 -11.35 -16.80 35.96
CA ARG A 456 -11.96 -17.78 36.87
C ARG A 456 -11.81 -19.22 36.38
N ALA A 457 -11.48 -19.42 35.10
CA ALA A 457 -11.19 -20.74 34.59
C ALA A 457 -9.96 -21.27 35.33
N PRO A 458 -10.01 -22.52 35.83
CA PRO A 458 -8.89 -23.10 36.55
C PRO A 458 -7.83 -23.47 35.50
N THR A 459 -7.04 -22.47 35.08
CA THR A 459 -6.13 -22.56 33.93
C THR A 459 -5.08 -23.65 34.16
N ASP A 460 -4.52 -23.72 35.36
CA ASP A 460 -3.60 -24.79 35.76
C ASP A 460 -4.28 -26.16 35.75
N ARG A 461 -5.59 -26.22 36.05
CA ARG A 461 -6.38 -27.46 35.99
C ARG A 461 -6.61 -27.90 34.55
N ILE A 462 -6.83 -26.94 33.65
CA ILE A 462 -6.94 -27.16 32.20
C ILE A 462 -5.59 -27.60 31.62
N ILE A 463 -4.48 -26.96 32.03
CA ILE A 463 -3.11 -27.33 31.63
C ILE A 463 -2.75 -28.72 32.13
N ALA A 464 -2.98 -29.00 33.41
CA ALA A 464 -2.76 -30.31 34.01
C ALA A 464 -3.57 -31.39 33.28
N ARG A 465 -4.86 -31.12 32.99
CA ARG A 465 -5.70 -32.03 32.22
C ARG A 465 -5.16 -32.26 30.81
N HIS A 466 -4.82 -31.18 30.10
CA HIS A 466 -4.30 -31.27 28.73
C HIS A 466 -2.96 -32.02 28.70
N PHE A 467 -2.07 -31.78 29.66
CA PHE A 467 -0.79 -32.47 29.79
C PHE A 467 -1.00 -33.98 30.02
N LEU A 468 -1.88 -34.39 30.93
CA LEU A 468 -2.19 -35.81 31.16
C LEU A 468 -2.68 -36.51 29.90
N LEU A 469 -3.59 -35.88 29.16
CA LEU A 469 -4.21 -36.46 27.96
C LEU A 469 -3.30 -36.43 26.73
N THR A 470 -2.34 -35.49 26.69
CA THR A 470 -1.32 -35.43 25.64
C THR A 470 -0.19 -36.43 25.90
N ALA A 471 0.26 -36.55 27.15
CA ALA A 471 1.32 -37.47 27.54
C ALA A 471 0.88 -38.94 27.42
N ARG A 472 -0.40 -39.24 27.64
CA ARG A 472 -1.00 -40.56 27.43
C ARG A 472 -2.33 -40.42 26.72
N ARG A 473 -2.35 -40.89 25.46
CA ARG A 473 -3.51 -40.71 24.61
C ARG A 473 -4.73 -41.49 25.15
N PRO A 474 -5.92 -40.87 25.14
CA PRO A 474 -7.12 -41.44 25.74
C PRO A 474 -7.69 -42.64 24.97
N ASP A 475 -7.23 -42.90 23.74
CA ASP A 475 -7.57 -44.11 22.98
C ASP A 475 -6.86 -45.38 23.48
N ARG A 476 -5.80 -45.22 24.30
CA ARG A 476 -4.97 -46.33 24.80
C ARG A 476 -4.84 -46.38 26.31
N TYR A 477 -5.12 -45.29 27.01
CA TYR A 477 -4.93 -45.17 28.44
C TYR A 477 -6.12 -44.47 29.10
N VAL A 478 -6.55 -44.99 30.24
CA VAL A 478 -7.63 -44.40 31.05
C VAL A 478 -7.08 -44.07 32.43
N TYR A 479 -7.28 -42.83 32.86
CA TYR A 479 -7.01 -42.41 34.22
C TYR A 479 -8.22 -42.71 35.10
N LYS A 480 -8.06 -43.54 36.14
CA LYS A 480 -9.15 -43.94 37.05
C LYS A 480 -9.75 -42.74 37.80
N ASP A 481 -8.90 -41.81 38.26
CA ASP A 481 -9.30 -40.56 38.94
C ASP A 481 -8.51 -39.37 38.36
N ILE A 482 -8.89 -38.94 37.16
CA ILE A 482 -8.18 -37.86 36.46
C ILE A 482 -8.18 -36.55 37.27
N GLU A 483 -9.24 -36.27 38.04
CA GLU A 483 -9.35 -35.05 38.85
C GLU A 483 -8.34 -35.01 40.00
N VAL A 484 -8.08 -36.16 40.65
CA VAL A 484 -7.06 -36.26 41.72
C VAL A 484 -5.65 -36.09 41.15
N LEU A 485 -5.40 -36.62 39.94
CA LEU A 485 -4.11 -36.47 39.27
C LEU A 485 -3.87 -35.03 38.79
N ILE A 486 -4.94 -34.36 38.37
CA ILE A 486 -4.93 -32.95 38.07
C ILE A 486 -4.56 -32.16 39.34
N ASP A 487 -5.21 -32.43 40.48
CA ASP A 487 -4.91 -31.73 41.75
C ASP A 487 -3.46 -31.93 42.19
N LYS A 488 -2.92 -33.14 42.05
CA LYS A 488 -1.48 -33.39 42.28
C LYS A 488 -0.57 -32.59 41.34
N MET A 489 -0.98 -32.37 40.10
CA MET A 489 -0.21 -31.50 39.19
C MET A 489 -0.35 -30.02 39.54
N LEU A 490 -1.50 -29.59 40.08
CA LEU A 490 -1.64 -28.24 40.63
C LEU A 490 -0.67 -28.03 41.79
N ASP A 491 -0.55 -29.01 42.70
CA ASP A 491 0.42 -28.96 43.80
C ASP A 491 1.86 -28.86 43.27
N LEU A 492 2.18 -29.59 42.20
CA LEU A 492 3.49 -29.54 41.53
C LEU A 492 3.75 -28.19 40.86
N PHE A 493 2.76 -27.60 40.20
CA PHE A 493 2.88 -26.27 39.61
C PHE A 493 3.04 -25.19 40.69
N GLY A 494 2.32 -25.33 41.81
CA GLY A 494 2.39 -24.43 42.96
C GLY A 494 3.73 -24.45 43.71
N ALA A 495 4.56 -25.48 43.51
CA ALA A 495 5.91 -25.55 44.06
C ALA A 495 6.94 -24.68 43.30
N ALA A 496 6.54 -24.03 42.20
CA ALA A 496 7.42 -23.18 41.40
C ALA A 496 7.72 -21.85 42.11
N GLU A 497 8.99 -21.56 42.35
CA GLU A 497 9.44 -20.28 42.89
C GLU A 497 9.76 -19.27 41.78
N GLN A 498 9.37 -18.02 41.99
CA GLN A 498 9.65 -16.94 41.04
C GLN A 498 11.14 -16.58 41.06
N ILE A 499 11.83 -16.73 39.92
CA ILE A 499 13.23 -16.29 39.79
C ILE A 499 13.27 -14.76 39.81
N ALA A 500 14.06 -14.19 40.73
CA ALA A 500 14.32 -12.76 40.78
C ALA A 500 14.88 -12.25 39.44
N SER A 501 14.33 -11.14 38.94
CA SER A 501 14.57 -10.57 37.60
C SER A 501 16.05 -10.40 37.23
N ASP A 502 16.91 -10.21 38.23
CA ASP A 502 18.31 -9.86 38.04
C ASP A 502 19.18 -11.07 37.67
N LYS A 503 18.72 -12.30 37.93
CA LYS A 503 19.47 -13.54 37.61
C LYS A 503 19.28 -14.03 36.17
N ILE A 504 18.37 -13.42 35.40
CA ILE A 504 18.10 -13.79 34.00
C ILE A 504 19.03 -13.04 33.02
N LEU A 505 19.85 -12.11 33.53
CA LEU A 505 20.93 -11.44 32.78
C LEU A 505 22.18 -12.32 32.75
N GLY A 506 22.09 -13.49 32.13
CA GLY A 506 23.19 -14.43 32.04
C GLY A 506 23.19 -15.22 30.73
N GLN A 507 24.18 -14.92 29.90
CA GLN A 507 24.70 -15.73 28.80
C GLN A 507 23.93 -15.74 27.47
N GLY A 508 24.65 -15.31 26.42
CA GLY A 508 24.20 -15.30 25.04
C GLY A 508 24.91 -14.27 24.16
N SER A 509 26.23 -14.10 24.29
CA SER A 509 27.04 -13.38 23.30
C SER A 509 27.38 -14.34 22.16
N GLY A 510 26.52 -14.37 21.14
CA GLY A 510 26.82 -14.96 19.86
C GLY A 510 26.61 -13.91 18.78
N GLU A 511 27.68 -13.30 18.29
CA GLU A 511 27.66 -12.58 17.01
C GLU A 511 27.44 -13.62 15.90
N TYR A 512 26.18 -13.87 15.57
CA TYR A 512 25.82 -14.58 14.36
C TYR A 512 25.39 -13.57 13.31
N LEU A 513 26.11 -13.61 12.18
CA LEU A 513 25.92 -12.84 10.96
C LEU A 513 24.43 -12.58 10.68
N LYS A 514 24.05 -11.30 10.65
CA LYS A 514 22.67 -10.83 10.45
C LYS A 514 22.24 -11.07 9.00
N PRO A 515 21.34 -12.02 8.68
CA PRO A 515 20.58 -11.91 7.45
C PRO A 515 19.76 -10.62 7.51
N PRO A 516 19.39 -10.01 6.35
CA PRO A 516 18.58 -8.80 6.35
C PRO A 516 17.28 -9.09 7.09
N LEU A 517 17.09 -8.42 8.23
CA LEU A 517 15.91 -8.55 9.06
C LEU A 517 14.68 -8.22 8.23
N LYS A 518 13.64 -9.05 8.30
CA LYS A 518 12.36 -8.67 7.72
C LYS A 518 11.82 -7.44 8.47
N ARG A 519 11.75 -6.29 7.79
CA ARG A 519 11.50 -4.99 8.43
C ARG A 519 10.02 -4.60 8.56
N TYR A 520 9.16 -5.24 7.78
CA TYR A 520 7.73 -4.98 7.74
C TYR A 520 6.94 -6.29 7.53
N GLY A 521 5.67 -6.26 7.89
CA GLY A 521 4.79 -7.41 7.90
C GLY A 521 5.05 -8.37 9.06
N VAL A 522 4.54 -9.60 8.92
CA VAL A 522 4.68 -10.62 9.97
C VAL A 522 6.15 -11.05 10.08
N PRO A 523 6.79 -10.97 11.27
CA PRO A 523 8.19 -11.36 11.45
C PRO A 523 8.39 -12.85 11.13
N LEU A 524 9.60 -13.23 10.67
CA LEU A 524 9.93 -14.64 10.46
C LEU A 524 9.99 -15.37 11.80
N ASP A 525 9.76 -16.69 11.80
CA ASP A 525 9.65 -17.44 13.05
C ASP A 525 10.88 -17.31 13.94
N LYS A 526 12.07 -17.51 13.35
CA LYS A 526 13.36 -17.39 14.05
C LYS A 526 13.62 -15.97 14.56
N GLU A 527 13.20 -14.95 13.81
CA GLU A 527 13.35 -13.55 14.20
C GLU A 527 12.40 -13.22 15.36
N HIS A 528 11.16 -13.69 15.31
CA HIS A 528 10.19 -13.47 16.35
C HIS A 528 10.59 -14.13 17.67
N GLU A 529 11.06 -15.38 17.65
CA GLU A 529 11.53 -16.06 18.87
C GLU A 529 12.76 -15.37 19.44
N ARG A 530 13.77 -15.08 18.59
CA ARG A 530 14.95 -14.32 19.00
C ARG A 530 14.56 -12.98 19.61
N ASP A 531 13.66 -12.23 18.97
CA ASP A 531 13.25 -10.93 19.48
C ASP A 531 12.39 -11.11 20.75
N LYS A 532 11.62 -12.20 20.91
CA LYS A 532 10.90 -12.54 22.15
C LYS A 532 11.87 -12.82 23.31
N GLU A 533 13.01 -13.44 23.04
CA GLU A 533 14.08 -13.68 24.02
C GLU A 533 14.93 -12.42 24.29
N THR A 534 15.25 -11.66 23.24
CA THR A 534 16.09 -10.44 23.27
C THR A 534 15.30 -9.19 23.69
N LYS A 535 13.95 -9.28 23.72
CA LYS A 535 12.98 -8.28 24.23
C LYS A 535 13.28 -7.81 25.66
N ARG A 536 14.21 -8.47 26.34
CA ARG A 536 14.89 -8.05 27.59
C ARG A 536 15.79 -6.80 27.43
N LYS A 537 16.06 -6.30 26.21
CA LYS A 537 17.06 -5.23 25.94
C LYS A 537 16.65 -4.10 24.96
N GLY A 538 15.36 -3.83 24.75
CA GLY A 538 14.90 -2.47 24.38
C GLY A 538 15.15 -1.93 22.96
N LYS A 539 15.20 -2.75 21.90
CA LYS A 539 15.12 -2.24 20.51
C LYS A 539 14.17 -3.10 19.66
N ILE A 540 12.95 -2.61 19.43
CA ILE A 540 12.04 -3.21 18.44
C ILE A 540 11.42 -2.08 17.63
N MET A 541 11.50 -2.18 16.31
CA MET A 541 10.61 -1.44 15.42
C MET A 541 9.28 -2.19 15.39
N TYR A 542 8.34 -1.73 16.20
CA TYR A 542 6.96 -2.19 16.11
C TYR A 542 6.35 -1.76 14.77
N PRO A 543 5.33 -2.49 14.27
CA PRO A 543 4.57 -2.01 13.12
C PRO A 543 3.99 -0.63 13.44
N GLN A 544 3.96 0.25 12.45
CA GLN A 544 3.79 1.71 12.64
C GLN A 544 2.35 2.14 13.00
N PHE A 545 1.52 1.20 13.44
CA PHE A 545 0.12 1.39 13.80
C PHE A 545 -0.10 2.01 15.19
N LEU A 546 0.91 1.99 16.06
CA LEU A 546 0.80 2.33 17.50
C LEU A 546 1.47 3.65 17.90
#